data_AF-A0A4Y2LLI2-F1
#
_entry.id   AF-A0A4Y2LLI2-F1
#
_cell.length_a   1.000
_cell.length_b   1.000
_cell.length_c   1.000
_cell.angle_alpha   90.00
_cell.angle_beta   90.00
_cell.angle_gamma   90.00
#
_symmetry.space_group_name_H-M   'P 1'
#
loop_
_entity.id
_entity.type
_entity.pdbx_description
1 polymer ?
#
loop_
_entity_poly.entity_id
_entity_poly.type
_entity_poly.pdbx_seq_one_letter_code
_entity_poly.pdbx_strand_id
1 'polypeptide(L)'
;MSEKDNNTNSDKSSERKQENQDGGKDIKARFDEYAAFQDRESCGSITLNNIQMWLKQAELLDDKDGISEAETVKAFEKISKGKQRMNFDEFVEFIETISSIVNMNAKELTKKLISTTEQGVGRSSPPMRGAQHL
;
A
#
# COMPACT_ATOMS: atom_id res chain seq x y z
N MET A 1 1.67 48.51 -31.44
CA MET A 1 1.55 48.90 -30.02
C MET A 1 0.69 47.84 -29.35
N SER A 2 1.35 46.92 -28.66
CA SER A 2 0.88 46.02 -27.58
C SER A 2 -0.37 45.14 -27.79
N GLU A 3 -0.10 43.87 -28.10
CA GLU A 3 -0.75 42.69 -27.51
C GLU A 3 -0.42 42.57 -26.01
N LYS A 4 -1.40 42.17 -25.18
CA LYS A 4 -1.30 41.37 -23.94
C LYS A 4 -2.68 40.71 -23.69
N ASP A 5 -2.87 39.39 -23.74
CA ASP A 5 -2.44 38.33 -22.79
C ASP A 5 -3.09 38.53 -21.39
N ASN A 6 -3.72 37.57 -20.69
CA ASN A 6 -3.89 36.14 -20.85
C ASN A 6 -5.01 35.68 -19.88
N ASN A 7 -5.85 34.76 -20.34
CA ASN A 7 -6.90 34.09 -19.54
C ASN A 7 -6.27 32.91 -18.77
N THR A 8 -6.31 32.96 -17.43
CA THR A 8 -5.85 31.89 -16.55
C THR A 8 -6.82 30.72 -16.60
N ASN A 9 -6.48 29.68 -17.37
CA ASN A 9 -7.05 28.35 -17.18
C ASN A 9 -6.02 27.49 -16.44
N SER A 10 -6.40 27.04 -15.25
CA SER A 10 -5.66 26.07 -14.44
C SER A 10 -5.42 24.80 -15.25
N ASP A 11 -4.15 24.58 -15.57
CA ASP A 11 -3.64 23.36 -16.16
C ASP A 11 -3.70 22.24 -15.12
N LYS A 12 -4.71 21.38 -15.24
CA LYS A 12 -4.75 20.07 -14.59
C LYS A 12 -4.42 19.01 -15.64
N SER A 13 -3.17 19.05 -16.11
CA SER A 13 -2.51 17.91 -16.75
C SER A 13 -2.15 16.88 -15.66
N SER A 14 -2.16 15.57 -15.84
CA SER A 14 -2.07 14.80 -17.07
C SER A 14 -2.80 13.47 -16.94
N GLU A 15 -3.43 13.12 -18.05
CA GLU A 15 -3.88 11.80 -18.45
C GLU A 15 -2.67 10.85 -18.65
N ARG A 16 -2.75 9.60 -18.16
CA ARG A 16 -2.01 8.46 -18.74
C ARG A 16 -2.93 7.25 -18.90
N LYS A 17 -3.30 7.00 -20.16
CA LYS A 17 -3.61 5.69 -20.80
C LYS A 17 -2.33 4.82 -20.82
N GLN A 18 -2.27 3.48 -20.91
CA GLN A 18 -3.21 2.40 -21.30
C GLN A 18 -2.58 1.02 -20.93
N GLU A 19 -3.45 0.05 -20.57
CA GLU A 19 -3.50 -1.40 -20.88
C GLU A 19 -2.26 -2.33 -20.88
N ASN A 20 -2.23 -3.33 -19.97
CA ASN A 20 -2.45 -4.76 -20.30
C ASN A 20 -2.35 -5.74 -19.08
N GLN A 21 -3.44 -6.50 -18.88
CA GLN A 21 -3.56 -7.88 -18.39
C GLN A 21 -3.17 -8.26 -16.95
N ASP A 22 -4.10 -8.07 -16.01
CA ASP A 22 -4.86 -9.12 -15.29
C ASP A 22 -5.87 -8.36 -14.41
N GLY A 23 -6.98 -8.97 -13.97
CA GLY A 23 -8.02 -8.29 -13.18
C GLY A 23 -7.60 -7.88 -11.75
N GLY A 24 -6.33 -7.56 -11.50
CA GLY A 24 -5.78 -7.14 -10.22
C GLY A 24 -5.27 -5.70 -10.28
N LYS A 25 -5.73 -4.84 -9.36
CA LYS A 25 -5.20 -3.47 -9.23
C LYS A 25 -3.66 -3.52 -9.05
N ASP A 26 -2.91 -2.71 -9.78
CA ASP A 26 -1.46 -2.59 -9.57
C ASP A 26 -1.12 -2.15 -8.14
N ILE A 27 0.07 -2.51 -7.64
CA ILE A 27 0.54 -2.08 -6.32
C ILE A 27 0.50 -0.56 -6.16
N LYS A 28 0.69 0.19 -7.26
CA LYS A 28 0.57 1.64 -7.27
C LYS A 28 -0.85 2.12 -6.98
N ALA A 29 -1.85 1.52 -7.62
CA ALA A 29 -3.25 1.86 -7.38
C ALA A 29 -3.65 1.58 -5.92
N ARG A 30 -3.19 0.44 -5.37
CA ARG A 30 -3.38 0.15 -3.94
C ARG A 30 -2.65 1.14 -3.04
N PHE A 31 -1.41 1.48 -3.37
CA PHE A 31 -0.68 2.49 -2.64
C PHE A 31 -1.44 3.81 -2.58
N ASP A 32 -1.98 4.28 -3.71
CA ASP A 32 -2.76 5.52 -3.76
C ASP A 32 -4.06 5.42 -2.93
N GLU A 33 -4.74 4.26 -2.93
CA GLU A 33 -5.91 3.99 -2.07
C GLU A 33 -5.56 4.10 -0.57
N TYR A 34 -4.51 3.42 -0.12
CA TYR A 34 -4.09 3.44 1.29
C TYR A 34 -3.39 4.74 1.69
N ALA A 35 -2.76 5.45 0.75
CA ALA A 35 -2.21 6.77 0.98
C ALA A 35 -3.33 7.78 1.25
N ALA A 36 -4.44 7.72 0.49
CA ALA A 36 -5.62 8.54 0.68
C ALA A 36 -6.53 8.10 1.82
N PHE A 37 -6.34 6.87 2.32
CA PHE A 37 -7.18 6.33 3.38
C PHE A 37 -7.03 7.15 4.67
N GLN A 38 -8.15 7.74 5.10
CA GLN A 38 -8.26 8.61 6.28
C GLN A 38 -7.35 9.86 6.27
N ASP A 39 -6.73 10.18 5.13
CA ASP A 39 -5.80 11.29 5.00
C ASP A 39 -6.27 12.25 3.89
N ARG A 40 -6.92 13.34 4.29
CA ARG A 40 -7.44 14.36 3.36
C ARG A 40 -6.32 15.18 2.69
N GLU A 41 -5.08 15.04 3.15
CA GLU A 41 -3.89 15.72 2.65
C GLU A 41 -2.95 14.76 1.93
N SER A 42 -3.43 13.58 1.52
CA SER A 42 -2.60 12.58 0.85
C SER A 42 -2.12 13.08 -0.52
N CYS A 43 -0.96 13.70 -0.56
CA CYS A 43 -0.35 14.20 -1.78
C CYS A 43 0.54 13.13 -2.43
N GLY A 44 0.02 11.90 -2.59
CA GLY A 44 0.77 10.77 -3.15
C GLY A 44 1.82 10.16 -2.19
N SER A 45 1.63 10.35 -0.89
CA SER A 45 2.52 9.84 0.17
C SER A 45 1.73 9.05 1.20
N ILE A 46 2.28 7.93 1.68
CA ILE A 46 1.66 7.09 2.71
C ILE A 46 2.34 7.27 4.07
N THR A 47 1.58 7.15 5.15
CA THR A 47 2.07 7.19 6.54
C THR A 47 2.45 5.78 7.02
N LEU A 48 3.31 5.70 8.04
CA LEU A 48 3.65 4.43 8.70
C LEU A 48 2.38 3.70 9.21
N ASN A 49 1.45 4.45 9.81
CA ASN A 49 0.17 3.90 10.30
C ASN A 49 -0.61 3.21 9.17
N ASN A 50 -0.73 3.86 8.00
CA ASN A 50 -1.46 3.29 6.88
C ASN A 50 -0.75 2.06 6.29
N ILE A 51 0.60 2.05 6.29
CA ILE A 51 1.38 0.86 5.91
C ILE A 51 1.13 -0.29 6.89
N GLN A 52 1.20 -0.06 8.21
CA GLN A 52 0.95 -1.08 9.22
C GLN A 52 -0.47 -1.65 9.11
N MET A 53 -1.47 -0.78 8.90
CA MET A 53 -2.84 -1.19 8.63
C MET A 53 -2.95 -2.07 7.38
N TRP A 54 -2.27 -1.68 6.30
CA TRP A 54 -2.27 -2.44 5.05
C TRP A 54 -1.60 -3.81 5.22
N LEU A 55 -0.43 -3.86 5.86
CA LEU A 55 0.26 -5.12 6.19
C LEU A 55 -0.60 -6.04 7.07
N LYS A 56 -1.32 -5.47 8.03
CA LYS A 56 -2.24 -6.22 8.89
C LYS A 56 -3.43 -6.78 8.10
N GLN A 57 -3.99 -6.00 7.17
CA GLN A 57 -5.06 -6.45 6.29
C GLN A 57 -4.60 -7.50 5.27
N ALA A 58 -3.34 -7.40 4.83
CA ALA A 58 -2.69 -8.39 3.97
C ALA A 58 -2.27 -9.67 4.70
N GLU A 59 -2.52 -9.74 6.01
CA GLU A 59 -2.12 -10.87 6.87
C GLU A 59 -0.61 -11.12 6.81
N LEU A 60 0.12 -10.04 6.59
CA LEU A 60 1.59 -9.99 6.56
C LEU A 60 2.14 -9.58 7.92
N LEU A 61 1.37 -8.83 8.72
CA LEU A 61 1.74 -8.44 10.08
C LEU A 61 1.31 -9.54 11.06
N ASP A 62 2.27 -10.33 11.57
CA ASP A 62 2.04 -11.40 12.55
C ASP A 62 3.22 -11.49 13.52
N ASP A 63 2.94 -11.73 14.80
CA ASP A 63 3.94 -11.78 15.88
C ASP A 63 4.80 -13.05 15.88
N LYS A 64 4.44 -14.09 15.11
CA LYS A 64 5.15 -15.39 15.09
C LYS A 64 5.82 -15.71 13.76
N ASP A 65 5.13 -15.51 12.63
CA ASP A 65 5.60 -15.94 11.30
C ASP A 65 5.49 -14.83 10.22
N GLY A 66 5.29 -13.58 10.65
CA GLY A 66 5.08 -12.43 9.78
C GLY A 66 6.09 -11.30 9.98
N ILE A 67 5.76 -10.17 9.37
CA ILE A 67 6.45 -8.91 9.52
C ILE A 67 6.05 -8.31 10.86
N SER A 68 7.00 -8.21 11.79
CA SER A 68 6.75 -7.55 13.07
C SER A 68 6.58 -6.03 12.89
N GLU A 69 5.80 -5.42 13.79
CA GLU A 69 5.59 -3.98 13.81
C GLU A 69 6.93 -3.23 14.00
N ALA A 70 7.82 -3.75 14.83
CA ALA A 70 9.14 -3.16 15.08
C ALA A 70 10.03 -3.15 13.82
N GLU A 71 10.04 -4.25 13.06
CA GLU A 71 10.79 -4.31 11.80
C GLU A 71 10.17 -3.41 10.73
N THR A 72 8.85 -3.25 10.74
CA THR A 72 8.15 -2.27 9.90
C THR A 72 8.59 -0.84 10.21
N VAL A 73 8.61 -0.46 11.49
CA VAL A 73 9.05 0.88 11.92
C VAL A 73 10.51 1.10 11.52
N LYS A 74 11.38 0.14 11.82
CA LYS A 74 12.81 0.23 11.49
C LYS A 74 13.07 0.33 9.99
N ALA A 75 12.36 -0.44 9.16
CA ALA A 75 12.45 -0.33 7.70
C ALA A 75 11.92 1.02 7.22
N PHE A 76 10.81 1.50 7.79
CA PHE A 76 10.24 2.80 7.44
C PHE A 76 11.20 3.94 7.76
N GLU A 77 11.74 4.01 8.97
CA GLU A 77 12.68 5.04 9.40
C GLU A 77 13.96 5.06 8.56
N LYS A 78 14.44 3.87 8.16
CA LYS A 78 15.62 3.73 7.30
C LYS A 78 15.43 4.39 5.93
N ILE A 79 14.24 4.25 5.34
CA ILE A 79 13.93 4.80 4.01
C ILE A 79 13.45 6.25 4.10
N SER A 80 12.55 6.54 5.04
CA SER A 80 11.97 7.87 5.22
C SER A 80 12.99 8.89 5.71
N LYS A 81 14.14 8.46 6.25
CA LYS A 81 15.22 9.32 6.76
C LYS A 81 14.69 10.39 7.73
N GLY A 82 13.72 10.01 8.57
CA GLY A 82 13.07 10.90 9.55
C GLY A 82 11.83 11.65 9.04
N LYS A 83 11.38 11.40 7.80
CA LYS A 83 10.09 11.90 7.31
C LYS A 83 8.94 11.13 7.96
N GLN A 84 7.82 11.83 8.14
CA GLN A 84 6.56 11.25 8.65
C GLN A 84 5.80 10.42 7.60
N ARG A 85 6.15 10.59 6.32
CA ARG A 85 5.50 9.97 5.16
C ARG A 85 6.53 9.58 4.12
N MET A 86 6.20 8.61 3.28
CA MET A 86 7.02 8.20 2.14
C MET A 86 6.21 8.15 0.85
N ASN A 87 6.85 8.49 -0.25
CA ASN A 87 6.24 8.42 -1.58
C ASN A 87 6.29 6.99 -2.14
N PHE A 88 5.70 6.78 -3.31
CA PHE A 88 5.65 5.44 -3.92
C PHE A 88 7.04 4.84 -4.19
N ASP A 89 8.00 5.61 -4.72
CA ASP A 89 9.36 5.12 -4.97
C ASP A 89 10.04 4.64 -3.67
N GLU A 90 9.90 5.43 -2.60
CA GLU A 90 10.38 5.07 -1.27
C GLU A 90 9.64 3.83 -0.72
N PHE A 91 8.35 3.69 -1.01
CA PHE A 91 7.58 2.51 -0.60
C PHE A 91 8.04 1.22 -1.30
N VAL A 92 8.45 1.30 -2.57
CA VAL A 92 9.03 0.16 -3.28
C VAL A 92 10.35 -0.26 -2.62
N GLU A 93 11.23 0.70 -2.31
CA GLU A 93 12.47 0.43 -1.56
C GLU A 93 12.19 -0.14 -0.16
N PHE A 94 11.12 0.33 0.49
CA PHE A 94 10.65 -0.20 1.77
C PHE A 94 10.26 -1.68 1.65
N ILE A 95 9.50 -2.08 0.61
CA ILE A 95 9.13 -3.48 0.37
C ILE A 95 10.38 -4.34 0.21
N GLU A 96 11.36 -3.89 -0.58
CA GLU A 96 12.62 -4.63 -0.77
C GLU A 96 13.41 -4.75 0.55
N THR A 97 13.47 -3.65 1.31
CA THR A 97 14.17 -3.61 2.60
C THR A 97 13.53 -4.54 3.62
N ILE A 98 12.21 -4.47 3.80
CA ILE A 98 11.51 -5.28 4.79
C ILE A 98 11.51 -6.76 4.40
N SER A 99 11.38 -7.06 3.11
CA SER A 99 11.48 -8.44 2.60
C SER A 99 12.85 -9.06 2.89
N SER A 100 13.92 -8.26 2.80
CA SER A 100 15.28 -8.68 3.14
C SER A 100 15.47 -8.90 4.65
N ILE A 101 14.82 -8.07 5.48
CA ILE A 101 14.86 -8.19 6.95
C ILE A 101 14.16 -9.48 7.40
N VAL A 102 12.96 -9.74 6.86
CA VAL A 102 12.13 -10.88 7.28
C VAL A 102 12.36 -12.15 6.44
N ASN A 103 13.37 -12.15 5.55
CA ASN A 103 13.65 -13.25 4.61
C ASN A 103 12.42 -13.69 3.79
N MET A 104 11.53 -12.76 3.48
CA MET A 104 10.40 -12.99 2.58
C MET A 104 10.75 -12.55 1.16
N ASN A 105 10.07 -13.11 0.17
CA ASN A 105 10.25 -12.68 -1.21
C ASN A 105 9.47 -11.38 -1.45
N ALA A 106 10.16 -10.31 -1.86
CA ALA A 106 9.56 -9.02 -2.20
C ALA A 106 8.37 -9.15 -3.15
N LYS A 107 8.47 -10.03 -4.16
CA LYS A 107 7.38 -10.27 -5.12
C LYS A 107 6.15 -10.90 -4.48
N GLU A 108 6.34 -11.80 -3.52
CA GLU A 108 5.22 -12.41 -2.79
C GLU A 108 4.56 -11.41 -1.83
N LEU A 109 5.37 -10.57 -1.19
CA LEU A 109 4.90 -9.48 -0.35
C LEU A 109 4.04 -8.50 -1.17
N THR A 110 4.54 -8.05 -2.32
CA THR A 110 3.78 -7.20 -3.26
C THR A 110 2.49 -7.86 -3.72
N LYS A 111 2.52 -9.17 -4.07
CA LYS A 111 1.30 -9.91 -4.48
C LYS A 111 0.25 -9.96 -3.36
N LYS A 112 0.66 -10.21 -2.11
CA LYS A 112 -0.24 -10.21 -0.95
C LYS A 112 -0.87 -8.84 -0.72
N LEU A 113 -0.06 -7.77 -0.84
CA LEU A 113 -0.54 -6.39 -0.76
C LEU A 113 -1.54 -6.04 -1.87
N ILE A 114 -1.26 -6.44 -3.12
CA ILE A 114 -2.19 -6.27 -4.27
C ILE A 114 -3.51 -7.02 -4.04
N SER A 115 -3.40 -8.25 -3.54
CA SER A 115 -4.55 -9.13 -3.27
C SER A 115 -5.38 -8.68 -2.07
N THR A 116 -4.92 -7.68 -1.32
CA THR A 116 -5.66 -7.12 -0.20
C THR A 116 -6.87 -6.36 -0.73
N THR A 117 -8.05 -6.97 -0.61
CA THR A 117 -9.32 -6.30 -0.93
C THR A 117 -9.77 -5.47 0.28
N GLU A 118 -10.37 -4.29 0.07
CA GLU A 118 -10.99 -3.45 1.11
C GLU A 118 -12.14 -4.14 1.89
N GLN A 119 -12.30 -5.45 1.79
CA GLN A 119 -13.26 -6.19 2.62
C GLN A 119 -12.70 -6.30 4.04
N GLY A 120 -13.30 -5.52 4.92
CA GLY A 120 -12.84 -5.27 6.27
C GLY A 120 -12.84 -6.49 7.18
N VAL A 121 -12.33 -6.26 8.39
CA VAL A 121 -12.80 -6.86 9.66
C VAL A 121 -13.70 -8.08 9.46
N GLY A 122 -13.12 -9.27 9.31
CA GLY A 122 -13.95 -10.46 9.12
C GLY A 122 -13.27 -11.69 8.55
N ARG A 123 -12.17 -12.15 9.16
CA ARG A 123 -12.05 -13.62 9.32
C ARG A 123 -13.15 -14.04 10.29
N SER A 124 -14.39 -14.17 9.85
CA SER A 124 -15.21 -15.25 10.39
C SER A 124 -14.72 -16.51 9.70
N SER A 125 -14.06 -17.32 10.49
CA SER A 125 -13.59 -18.67 10.22
C SER A 125 -14.52 -19.46 9.28
N PRO A 126 -14.00 -20.40 8.48
CA PRO A 126 -14.85 -21.42 7.90
C PRO A 126 -15.61 -22.09 9.05
N PRO A 127 -16.95 -22.27 8.99
CA PRO A 127 -17.61 -23.11 9.96
C PRO A 127 -16.97 -24.50 9.83
N MET A 128 -16.35 -25.01 10.89
CA MET A 128 -16.00 -26.43 10.96
C MET A 128 -17.27 -27.21 10.66
N ARG A 129 -17.36 -27.79 9.47
CA ARG A 129 -18.42 -28.69 9.07
C ARG A 129 -18.13 -30.05 9.70
N GLY A 130 -18.32 -30.11 11.02
CA GLY A 130 -18.14 -31.29 11.86
C GLY A 130 -19.43 -31.63 12.61
N ALA A 131 -20.49 -31.97 11.88
CA ALA A 131 -21.68 -32.62 12.43
C ALA A 131 -22.30 -33.54 11.37
N GLN A 132 -21.59 -34.66 11.19
CA GLN A 132 -22.05 -36.02 10.87
C GLN A 132 -23.57 -36.15 10.62
N HIS A 133 -23.92 -36.48 9.38
CA HIS A 133 -25.17 -37.17 9.06
C HIS A 133 -25.08 -38.58 9.66
N LEU A 134 -26.07 -38.96 10.47
CA LEU A 134 -26.64 -40.32 10.60
C LEU A 134 -27.84 -40.26 11.55
#